data_AF-A0A397H192-F1
#
_entry.id   AF-A0A397H192-F1
#
_cell.length_a   1.000
_cell.length_b   1.000
_cell.length_c   1.000
_cell.angle_alpha   90.00
_cell.angle_beta   90.00
_cell.angle_gamma   90.00
#
_symmetry.space_group_name_H-M   'P 1'
#
loop_
_entity.id
_entity.type
_entity.pdbx_description
1 polymer ?
#
loop_
_entity_poly.entity_id
_entity_poly.type
_entity_poly.pdbx_seq_one_letter_code
_entity_poly.pdbx_strand_id
1 'polypeptide(L)'
;MSDTTSTKINLNCLFMPINAFHGLPYRIHIIPIFTTSMVNALRELIQPLLPNGLTHVNFNLRAFRPGAVVYVNMQSDAGINEYFDGNLDYNIVHILVEPLPEPEENK
;
A
#
# COMPACT_ATOMS: atom_id res chain seq x y z
N MET A 1 0.14 27.12 -9.08
CA MET A 1 0.99 25.91 -9.05
C MET A 1 1.35 25.67 -7.60
N SER A 2 0.72 24.68 -6.97
CA SER A 2 1.01 24.32 -5.59
C SER A 2 2.36 23.61 -5.58
N ASP A 3 3.32 24.13 -4.83
CA ASP A 3 4.64 23.54 -4.67
C ASP A 3 4.48 22.21 -3.95
N THR A 4 4.59 21.08 -4.66
CA THR A 4 4.50 19.75 -4.05
C THR A 4 5.79 19.49 -3.29
N THR A 5 5.88 19.96 -2.06
CA THR A 5 7.04 19.74 -1.21
C THR A 5 7.23 18.24 -0.97
N SER A 6 8.32 17.69 -1.50
CA SER A 6 8.73 16.30 -1.29
C SER A 6 8.99 16.09 0.20
N THR A 7 8.03 15.44 0.85
CA THR A 7 8.06 15.20 2.29
C THR A 7 8.21 13.71 2.51
N LYS A 8 9.14 13.31 3.38
CA LYS A 8 9.29 11.91 3.76
C LYS A 8 8.23 11.57 4.81
N ILE A 9 7.43 10.56 4.52
CA ILE A 9 6.36 10.07 5.39
C ILE A 9 6.60 8.60 5.73
N ASN A 10 5.89 8.12 6.74
CA ASN A 10 5.83 6.71 7.10
C ASN A 10 4.43 6.18 6.79
N LEU A 11 4.34 5.09 6.03
CA LEU A 11 3.10 4.40 5.72
C LEU A 11 2.97 3.16 6.60
N ASN A 12 1.82 3.01 7.27
CA ASN A 12 1.47 1.84 8.06
C ASN A 12 0.82 0.79 7.14
N CYS A 13 1.62 -0.11 6.58
CA CYS A 13 1.18 -1.16 5.67
C CYS A 13 0.72 -2.40 6.45
N LEU A 14 -0.56 -2.74 6.35
CA LEU A 14 -1.16 -3.94 6.92
C LEU A 14 -1.37 -4.98 5.81
N PHE A 15 -0.78 -6.15 5.99
CA PHE A 15 -0.98 -7.29 5.08
C PHE A 15 -2.27 -7.98 5.46
N MET A 16 -3.23 -8.02 4.54
CA MET A 16 -4.53 -8.63 4.78
C MET A 16 -4.42 -10.15 4.63
N PRO A 17 -4.71 -10.96 5.69
CA PRO A 17 -4.49 -12.40 5.66
C PRO A 17 -5.64 -13.14 4.97
N ILE A 18 -5.83 -12.83 3.70
CA ILE A 18 -6.85 -13.40 2.81
C ILE A 18 -6.16 -14.05 1.60
N ASN A 19 -6.83 -14.98 0.91
CA ASN A 19 -6.32 -15.65 -0.30
C ASN A 19 -4.87 -16.14 -0.15
N ALA A 20 -3.96 -15.76 -1.06
CA ALA A 20 -2.55 -16.15 -1.01
C ALA A 20 -1.79 -15.65 0.24
N PHE A 21 -2.31 -14.64 0.94
CA PHE A 21 -1.77 -14.18 2.23
C PHE A 21 -2.44 -14.87 3.42
N HIS A 22 -3.29 -15.86 3.20
CA HIS A 22 -3.91 -16.62 4.28
C HIS A 22 -2.84 -17.24 5.20
N GLY A 23 -3.05 -17.11 6.51
CA GLY A 23 -2.09 -17.59 7.52
C GLY A 23 -0.95 -16.62 7.83
N LEU A 24 -0.84 -15.47 7.15
CA LEU A 24 0.06 -14.41 7.59
C LEU A 24 -0.42 -13.81 8.92
N PRO A 25 0.50 -13.48 9.85
CA PRO A 25 0.12 -12.78 11.06
C PRO A 25 -0.34 -11.36 10.73
N TYR A 26 -1.32 -10.84 11.48
CA TYR A 26 -1.68 -9.43 11.43
C TYR A 26 -0.52 -8.58 11.95
N ARG A 27 0.30 -8.07 11.02
CA ARG A 27 1.46 -7.22 11.31
C ARG A 27 1.39 -5.95 10.48
N ILE A 28 1.66 -4.83 11.14
CA ILE A 28 1.87 -3.54 10.48
C ILE A 28 3.36 -3.40 10.18
N HIS A 29 3.68 -3.10 8.92
CA HIS A 29 5.00 -2.72 8.46
C HIS A 29 5.03 -1.22 8.23
N ILE A 30 5.98 -0.53 8.89
CA ILE A 30 6.16 0.91 8.71
C ILE A 30 7.14 1.12 7.56
N ILE A 31 6.67 1.70 6.45
CA ILE A 31 7.45 1.88 5.23
C ILE A 31 7.70 3.37 4.99
N PRO A 32 8.97 3.83 5.03
CA PRO A 32 9.30 5.21 4.72
C PRO A 32 9.27 5.45 3.21
N ILE A 33 8.62 6.53 2.76
CA ILE A 33 8.55 6.91 1.35
C ILE A 33 8.41 8.43 1.20
N PHE A 34 8.77 8.99 0.04
CA PHE A 34 8.47 10.39 -0.26
C PHE A 34 7.07 10.55 -0.81
N THR A 35 6.39 11.64 -0.46
CA THR A 35 5.04 11.96 -0.97
C THR A 35 4.99 12.12 -2.49
N THR A 36 6.10 12.47 -3.11
CA THR A 36 6.24 12.60 -4.57
C THR A 36 6.64 11.30 -5.27
N SER A 37 6.91 10.23 -4.51
CA SER A 37 7.16 8.91 -5.11
C SER A 37 5.90 8.37 -5.77
N MET A 38 6.08 7.54 -6.79
CA MET A 38 4.98 6.78 -7.40
C MET A 38 4.58 5.60 -6.53
N VAL A 39 3.33 5.16 -6.62
CA VAL A 39 2.82 3.96 -5.94
C VAL A 39 3.64 2.72 -6.30
N ASN A 40 4.15 2.60 -7.53
CA ASN A 40 5.02 1.49 -7.91
C ASN A 40 6.29 1.38 -7.03
N ALA A 41 6.88 2.51 -6.63
CA ALA A 41 8.03 2.49 -5.72
C ALA A 41 7.67 1.91 -4.34
N LEU A 42 6.44 2.17 -3.85
CA LEU A 42 5.94 1.54 -2.63
C LEU A 42 5.77 0.03 -2.80
N ARG A 43 5.30 -0.43 -3.96
CA ARG A 43 5.18 -1.87 -4.26
C ARG A 43 6.54 -2.55 -4.22
N GLU A 44 7.56 -1.94 -4.83
CA GLU A 44 8.94 -2.44 -4.82
C GLU A 44 9.52 -2.55 -3.40
N LEU A 45 9.15 -1.62 -2.49
CA LEU A 45 9.52 -1.68 -1.08
C LEU A 45 8.76 -2.76 -0.29
N ILE A 46 7.52 -3.07 -0.68
CA ILE A 46 6.67 -4.08 -0.03
C ILE A 46 7.03 -5.50 -0.48
N GLN A 47 7.36 -5.71 -1.76
CA GLN A 47 7.65 -7.03 -2.33
C GLN A 47 8.65 -7.87 -1.51
N PRO A 48 9.80 -7.34 -1.06
CA PRO A 48 10.77 -8.12 -0.28
C PRO A 48 10.33 -8.39 1.16
N LEU A 49 9.25 -7.76 1.65
CA LEU A 49 8.68 -8.02 2.98
C LEU A 49 7.76 -9.25 2.98
N LEU A 50 7.36 -9.73 1.81
CA LEU A 50 6.56 -10.95 1.69
C LEU A 50 7.39 -12.17 2.09
N PRO A 51 6.83 -13.11 2.86
CA PRO A 51 7.52 -14.35 3.19
C PRO A 51 7.95 -15.14 1.96
N ASN A 52 8.98 -15.97 2.13
CA ASN A 52 9.44 -16.90 1.10
C ASN A 52 8.26 -17.75 0.59
N GLY A 53 8.13 -17.83 -0.74
CA GLY A 53 7.00 -18.48 -1.39
C GLY A 53 5.86 -17.56 -1.77
N LEU A 54 5.79 -16.32 -1.25
CA LEU A 54 4.77 -15.32 -1.63
C LEU A 54 5.35 -14.17 -2.47
N THR A 55 6.66 -14.16 -2.73
CA THR A 55 7.32 -13.09 -3.48
C THR A 55 6.91 -13.00 -4.96
N HIS A 56 6.20 -13.99 -5.49
CA HIS A 56 5.62 -13.97 -6.84
C HIS A 56 4.15 -13.51 -6.84
N VAL A 57 3.53 -13.36 -5.67
CA VAL A 57 2.13 -12.97 -5.53
C VAL A 57 2.01 -11.48 -5.79
N ASN A 58 1.16 -11.12 -6.75
CA ASN A 58 0.76 -9.74 -6.98
C ASN A 58 -0.26 -9.31 -5.92
N PHE A 59 -0.24 -8.02 -5.56
CA PHE A 59 -1.17 -7.45 -4.58
C PHE A 59 -1.72 -6.10 -5.04
N ASN A 60 -2.83 -5.67 -4.45
CA ASN A 60 -3.35 -4.31 -4.50
C ASN A 60 -2.90 -3.53 -3.26
N LEU A 61 -2.74 -2.23 -3.44
CA LEU A 61 -2.52 -1.29 -2.36
C LEU A 61 -3.78 -0.43 -2.21
N ARG A 62 -4.27 -0.29 -0.98
CA ARG A 62 -5.42 0.57 -0.70
C ARG A 62 -5.11 1.56 0.41
N ALA A 63 -5.28 2.85 0.12
CA ALA A 63 -5.06 3.91 1.10
C ALA A 63 -6.34 4.20 1.89
N PHE A 64 -6.23 4.30 3.21
CA PHE A 64 -7.30 4.84 4.04
C PHE A 64 -7.41 6.35 3.84
N ARG A 65 -8.61 6.84 3.47
CA ARG A 65 -8.91 8.27 3.41
C ARG A 65 -9.84 8.64 4.56
N PRO A 66 -9.34 9.29 5.64
CA PRO A 66 -10.16 9.62 6.81
C PRO A 66 -11.39 10.46 6.46
N GLY A 67 -11.26 11.43 5.54
CA GLY A 67 -12.38 12.29 5.14
C GLY A 67 -13.55 11.55 4.47
N ALA A 68 -13.27 10.41 3.82
CA ALA A 68 -14.29 9.58 3.18
C ALA A 68 -14.61 8.30 3.98
N VAL A 69 -13.85 8.01 5.04
CA VAL A 69 -13.92 6.78 5.86
C VAL A 69 -13.93 5.51 5.00
N VAL A 70 -13.14 5.51 3.92
CA VAL A 70 -13.03 4.38 2.98
C VAL A 70 -11.59 4.11 2.59
N TYR A 71 -11.36 2.88 2.14
CA TYR A 71 -10.13 2.47 1.48
C TYR A 71 -10.27 2.62 -0.04
N VAL A 72 -9.36 3.37 -0.66
CA VAL A 72 -9.35 3.60 -2.11
C VAL A 72 -8.18 2.85 -2.76
N ASN A 73 -8.41 2.27 -3.94
CA ASN A 73 -7.37 1.56 -4.68
C ASN A 73 -6.31 2.54 -5.19
N MET A 74 -5.04 2.23 -4.93
CA MET A 74 -3.90 3.00 -5.40
C MET A 74 -3.44 2.46 -6.75
N GLN A 75 -3.42 3.33 -7.76
CA GLN A 75 -2.95 3.00 -9.11
C GLN A 75 -1.43 3.07 -9.14
N SER A 76 -0.77 2.08 -9.74
CA SER A 76 0.69 1.95 -9.72
C SER A 76 1.43 3.16 -10.32
N ASP A 77 0.81 3.83 -11.28
CA ASP A 77 1.34 5.00 -12.00
C ASP A 77 1.01 6.35 -11.33
N ALA A 78 0.19 6.36 -10.28
CA ALA A 78 -0.15 7.57 -9.54
C ALA A 78 0.90 7.94 -8.48
N GLY A 79 0.94 9.22 -8.09
CA GLY A 79 1.74 9.71 -6.97
C GLY A 79 1.14 9.34 -5.62
N ILE A 80 1.99 9.12 -4.60
CA ILE A 80 1.55 8.83 -3.23
C ILE A 80 0.67 9.95 -2.66
N ASN A 81 1.04 11.21 -2.91
CA ASN A 81 0.31 12.39 -2.46
C ASN A 81 -1.13 12.49 -3.00
N GLU A 82 -1.47 11.82 -4.09
CA GLU A 82 -2.83 11.85 -4.66
C GLU A 82 -3.86 11.14 -3.76
N TYR A 83 -3.39 10.28 -2.86
CA TYR A 83 -4.24 9.46 -1.98
C TYR A 83 -4.44 10.06 -0.59
N PHE A 84 -3.78 11.17 -0.29
CA PHE A 84 -3.74 11.74 1.05
C PHE A 84 -3.96 13.24 1.05
N ASP A 85 -4.83 13.71 1.93
CA ASP A 85 -5.09 15.14 2.06
C ASP A 85 -3.95 15.82 2.82
N GLY A 86 -3.72 17.11 2.55
CA GLY A 86 -2.49 17.88 2.83
C GLY A 86 -2.06 18.10 4.29
N ASN A 87 -2.53 17.28 5.23
CA ASN A 87 -1.98 17.14 6.57
C ASN A 87 -1.92 15.65 6.92
N LEU A 88 -0.87 15.00 6.42
CA LEU A 88 -0.56 13.62 6.76
C LEU A 88 -0.08 13.55 8.20
N ASP A 89 -1.00 13.36 9.13
CA ASP A 89 -0.63 13.01 10.49
C ASP A 89 0.00 11.61 10.46
N TYR A 90 1.30 11.55 10.76
CA TYR A 90 2.20 10.43 10.48
C TYR A 90 1.80 9.09 11.13
N ASN A 91 0.81 9.11 12.02
CA ASN A 91 0.32 7.94 12.75
C ASN A 91 -0.91 7.25 12.12
N ILE A 92 -1.57 7.86 11.12
CA ILE A 92 -2.89 7.39 10.61
C ILE A 92 -2.82 6.88 9.16
N VAL A 93 -1.65 6.90 8.52
CA VAL A 93 -1.56 6.55 7.09
C VAL A 93 -1.59 5.04 6.88
N HIS A 94 -2.79 4.47 6.91
CA HIS A 94 -3.02 3.04 6.78
C HIS A 94 -3.13 2.63 5.32
N ILE A 95 -2.24 1.72 4.91
CA ILE A 95 -2.30 1.05 3.62
C ILE A 95 -2.68 -0.41 3.84
N LEU A 96 -3.69 -0.90 3.13
CA LEU A 96 -3.92 -2.35 3.03
C LEU A 96 -3.11 -2.91 1.87
N VAL A 97 -2.43 -4.03 2.12
CA VAL A 97 -1.78 -4.86 1.12
C VAL A 97 -2.64 -6.11 0.95
N GLU A 98 -3.38 -6.18 -0.14
CA GLU A 98 -4.35 -7.25 -0.42
C GLU A 98 -3.84 -8.10 -1.59
N PRO A 99 -3.68 -9.42 -1.44
CA PRO A 99 -3.25 -10.26 -2.56
C PRO A 99 -4.31 -10.25 -3.65
N LEU A 100 -3.88 -10.19 -4.91
CA LEU A 100 -4.78 -10.41 -6.03
C LEU A 100 -5.27 -11.85 -5.99
N PRO A 101 -6.54 -12.11 -6.36
CA PRO A 101 -7.00 -13.47 -6.56
C PRO A 101 -6.11 -14.16 -7.61
N GLU A 102 -5.78 -15.42 -7.38
CA GLU A 102 -5.13 -16.23 -8.42
C GLU A 102 -6.07 -16.28 -9.63
N PRO A 103 -5.55 -16.19 -10.87
CA PRO A 103 -6.38 -16.38 -12.04
C PRO A 103 -7.02 -17.77 -11.92
N GLU A 104 -8.36 -17.84 -12.04
CA GLU A 104 -9.02 -19.14 -12.14
C GLU A 104 -8.42 -19.87 -13.36
N GLU A 105 -7.70 -20.97 -13.12
CA GLU A 105 -7.33 -21.88 -14.19
C GLU A 105 -8.62 -22.42 -14.79
N ASN A 106 -8.96 -21.97 -15.99
CA ASN A 106 -10.04 -22.53 -16.78
C ASN A 106 -9.78 -24.03 -16.94
N LYS A 107 -10.53 -24.86 -16.18
CA LYS A 107 -10.55 -26.32 -16.30
C LYS A 107 -11.25 -26.76 -17.57
#